data_AF-A0A7C2QAK4-F1
#
_entry.id   AF-A0A7C2QAK4-F1
#
_cell.length_a   1.000
_cell.length_b   1.000
_cell.length_c   1.000
_cell.angle_alpha   90.00
_cell.angle_beta   90.00
_cell.angle_gamma   90.00
#
_symmetry.space_group_name_H-M   'P 1'
#
loop_
_entity.id
_entity.type
_entity.pdbx_description
1 polymer ?
#
loop_
_entity_poly.entity_id
_entity_poly.type
_entity_poly.pdbx_seq_one_letter_code
_entity_poly.pdbx_strand_id
1 'polypeptide(L)' 'MRKPSFSDDPVVAEVRAIRAAMWREAGGTVEGYLRLLDREAKTRKPASSKKPRQRTTVVSRRRAT' A
#
# COMPACT_ATOMS: atom_id res chain seq x y z
N MET A 1 20.89 15.43 -26.40
CA MET A 1 20.13 14.39 -25.65
C MET A 1 18.67 14.82 -25.54
N ARG A 2 17.76 14.18 -26.29
CA ARG A 2 16.30 14.37 -26.13
C ARG A 2 15.88 13.59 -24.89
N LYS A 3 15.25 14.25 -23.91
CA LYS A 3 14.65 13.55 -22.76
C LYS A 3 13.57 12.62 -23.28
N PRO A 4 13.45 11.38 -22.77
CA PRO A 4 12.33 10.51 -23.14
C PRO A 4 11.02 11.23 -22.85
N SER A 5 10.19 11.39 -23.87
CA SER A 5 8.85 11.96 -23.74
C SER A 5 7.97 10.90 -23.07
N PHE A 6 7.75 11.04 -21.77
CA PHE A 6 6.82 10.19 -21.01
C PHE A 6 5.34 10.41 -21.39
N SER A 7 5.06 11.25 -22.39
CA SER A 7 3.71 11.56 -22.83
C SER A 7 3.02 10.41 -23.57
N ASP A 8 3.77 9.49 -24.16
CA ASP A 8 3.26 8.35 -24.94
C ASP A 8 3.30 7.02 -24.16
N ASP A 9 3.70 7.04 -22.90
CA ASP A 9 3.74 5.83 -22.07
C ASP A 9 2.29 5.46 -21.63
N PRO A 10 1.78 4.27 -22.01
CA PRO A 10 0.43 3.86 -21.65
C PRO A 10 0.22 3.78 -20.14
N VAL A 11 1.26 3.44 -19.37
CA VAL A 11 1.19 3.39 -17.90
C VAL A 11 1.02 4.79 -17.34
N VAL A 12 1.71 5.78 -17.90
CA VAL A 12 1.58 7.18 -17.48
C VAL A 12 0.19 7.72 -17.80
N ALA A 13 -0.37 7.36 -18.95
CA ALA A 13 -1.74 7.73 -19.33
C ALA A 13 -2.78 7.13 -18.36
N GLU A 14 -2.63 5.86 -18.01
CA GLU A 14 -3.50 5.17 -17.04
C GLU A 14 -3.41 5.82 -15.65
N VAL A 15 -2.20 6.07 -15.14
CA VAL A 15 -2.00 6.74 -13.85
C VAL A 15 -2.62 8.14 -13.83
N ARG A 16 -2.54 8.88 -14.95
CA ARG A 16 -3.20 10.19 -15.08
C ARG A 16 -4.71 10.07 -15.04
N ALA A 17 -5.29 9.08 -15.73
CA ALA A 17 -6.73 8.84 -15.71
C ALA A 17 -7.23 8.49 -14.30
N ILE A 18 -6.52 7.60 -13.60
CA ILE A 18 -6.83 7.25 -12.20
C ILE A 18 -6.77 8.48 -11.30
N ARG A 19 -5.69 9.28 -11.40
CA ARG A 19 -5.55 10.51 -10.61
C ARG A 19 -6.67 11.50 -10.88
N ALA A 20 -7.06 11.68 -12.14
CA ALA A 20 -8.16 12.56 -12.52
C ALA A 20 -9.51 12.09 -11.95
N ALA A 21 -9.76 10.78 -11.96
CA ALA A 21 -10.95 10.19 -11.36
C ALA A 21 -10.97 10.43 -9.83
N MET A 22 -9.87 10.15 -9.14
CA MET A 22 -9.75 10.39 -7.69
C MET A 22 -9.91 11.87 -7.32
N TRP A 23 -9.39 12.80 -8.13
CA TRP A 23 -9.59 14.24 -7.92
C TRP A 23 -11.07 14.63 -7.98
N ARG A 24 -11.81 14.06 -8.93
CA ARG A 24 -13.26 14.31 -9.06
C ARG A 24 -14.04 13.68 -7.92
N GLU A 25 -13.70 12.46 -7.51
CA GLU A 25 -14.31 11.79 -6.34
C GLU A 25 -14.07 12.59 -5.05
N ALA A 26 -12.88 13.18 -4.92
CA ALA A 26 -12.50 14.05 -3.82
C ALA A 26 -13.19 15.44 -3.82
N GLY A 27 -14.08 15.72 -4.77
CA GLY A 27 -14.77 17.00 -4.89
C GLY A 27 -13.90 18.13 -5.46
N GLY A 28 -12.77 17.80 -6.10
CA GLY A 28 -11.90 18.79 -6.73
C GLY A 28 -11.15 19.70 -5.76
N THR A 29 -10.99 19.25 -4.51
CA THR A 29 -10.26 20.00 -3.48
C THR A 29 -9.03 19.22 -3.03
N VAL A 30 -7.97 19.94 -2.67
CA VAL A 30 -6.74 19.32 -2.13
C VAL A 30 -7.03 18.57 -0.83
N GLU A 31 -7.83 19.15 0.05
CA GLU A 31 -8.22 18.49 1.31
C GLU A 31 -9.02 17.21 1.08
N GLY A 32 -10.00 17.24 0.18
CA GLY A 32 -10.78 16.06 -0.18
C GLY A 32 -9.89 14.96 -0.76
N TYR A 33 -8.90 15.33 -1.58
CA TYR A 33 -7.99 14.38 -2.21
C TYR A 33 -7.08 13.71 -1.18
N LEU A 34 -6.55 14.48 -0.22
CA LEU A 34 -5.76 13.94 0.89
C LEU A 34 -6.60 13.02 1.79
N ARG A 35 -7.86 13.37 2.09
CA ARG A 35 -8.78 12.50 2.86
C ARG A 35 -9.07 11.19 2.12
N LEU A 36 -9.28 11.25 0.80
CA LEU A 36 -9.52 10.07 -0.03
C LEU A 36 -8.31 9.13 -0.02
N LEU A 37 -7.10 9.66 -0.18
CA LEU A 37 -5.87 8.88 -0.11
C LEU A 37 -5.66 8.23 1.27
N ASP A 38 -5.94 8.94 2.35
CA ASP A 38 -5.85 8.39 3.72
C ASP A 38 -6.86 7.26 3.95
N ARG A 39 -8.09 7.38 3.43
CA ARG A 39 -9.09 6.30 3.45
C ARG A 39 -8.60 5.07 2.69
N GLU A 40 -8.10 5.24 1.48
CA GLU A 40 -7.55 4.14 0.66
C GLU A 40 -6.31 3.49 1.30
N ALA A 41 -5.45 4.27 1.95
CA ALA A 41 -4.32 3.74 2.69
C ALA A 41 -4.76 2.90 3.91
N LYS A 42 -5.86 3.30 4.57
CA LYS A 42 -6.44 2.57 5.71
C LYS A 42 -7.14 1.27 5.30
N THR A 43 -7.84 1.26 4.17
CA THR A 43 -8.46 0.03 3.62
C THR A 43 -7.43 -0.98 3.12
N ARG A 44 -6.26 -0.49 2.68
CA ARG A 44 -5.14 -1.32 2.21
C ARG A 44 -4.17 -1.77 3.29
N LYS A 45 -4.34 -1.38 4.57
CA LYS A 45 -3.52 -1.96 5.64
C LYS A 45 -3.74 -3.47 5.63
N PRO A 46 -2.71 -4.30 5.38
CA PRO A 46 -2.87 -5.74 5.52
C PRO A 46 -3.33 -5.98 6.96
N ALA A 47 -4.44 -6.69 7.11
CA ALA A 47 -4.93 -7.16 8.39
C ALA A 47 -3.72 -7.68 9.18
N SER A 48 -3.53 -7.13 10.38
CA SER A 48 -2.41 -7.36 11.29
C SER A 48 -1.59 -8.61 10.96
N SER A 49 -0.31 -8.43 10.64
CA SER A 49 0.67 -9.50 10.85
C SER A 49 0.70 -9.83 12.34
N LYS A 50 -0.26 -10.64 12.82
CA LYS A 50 -0.16 -11.36 14.08
C LYS A 50 1.07 -12.25 13.91
N LYS A 51 2.22 -11.76 14.35
CA LYS A 51 3.44 -12.57 14.45
C LYS A 51 3.03 -13.87 15.14
N PRO A 52 3.25 -15.07 14.56
CA PRO A 52 3.06 -16.29 15.31
C PRO A 52 3.98 -16.19 16.52
N ARG A 53 3.37 -16.14 17.70
CA ARG A 53 4.06 -16.17 18.99
C ARG A 53 4.85 -17.47 19.00
N GLN A 54 6.15 -17.39 18.70
CA GLN A 54 7.02 -18.56 18.72
C GLN A 54 6.96 -19.13 20.13
N ARG A 55 6.26 -20.25 20.26
CA ARG A 55 6.20 -21.02 21.48
C ARG A 55 7.48 -21.84 21.48
N THR A 56 8.53 -21.29 22.10
CA THR A 56 9.79 -22.00 22.31
C THR A 56 9.51 -23.20 23.21
N THR A 57 9.30 -24.36 22.60
CA THR A 57 9.23 -25.62 23.35
C THR A 57 10.65 -25.93 23.80
N VAL A 58 10.97 -25.61 25.05
CA VAL A 58 12.21 -26.06 25.68
C VAL A 58 12.13 -27.58 25.80
N VAL A 59 12.80 -28.29 24.90
CA VAL A 59 13.00 -29.74 25.01
C VAL A 59 13.95 -29.98 26.18
N SER A 60 13.38 -30.27 27.34
CA SER A 60 14.11 -30.74 28.50
C SER A 60 14.61 -32.16 28.21
N ARG A 61 15.85 -32.28 27.74
CA ARG A 61 16.57 -33.56 27.69
C ARG A 61 16.82 -34.01 29.13
N ARG A 62 15.92 -34.84 29.66
CA ARG A 62 16.23 -35.63 30.86
C ARG A 62 17.30 -36.66 30.49
N ARG A 63 18.43 -36.47 31.16
CA ARG A 63 19.57 -37.36 31.33
C ARG A 63 19.10 -38.79 31.65
N ALA A 64 19.49 -39.77 30.85
CA ALA A 64 19.45 -41.17 31.23
C ALA A 64 20.79 -41.52 31.85
N THR A 65 20.71 -42.21 32.99
CA THR A 65 21.76 -42.79 33.82
C THR A 65 22.59 -43.84 33.09
#